data_AF-A0AAW0AU30-F1
#
_entry.id   AF-A0AAW0AU30-F1
#
_cell.length_a   1.000
_cell.length_b   1.000
_cell.length_c   1.000
_cell.angle_alpha   90.00
_cell.angle_beta   90.00
_cell.angle_gamma   90.00
#
_symmetry.space_group_name_H-M   'P 1'
#
loop_
_entity.id
_entity.type
_entity.pdbx_description
1 polymer ?
#
loop_
_entity_poly.entity_id
_entity_poly.type
_entity_poly.pdbx_seq_one_letter_code
_entity_poly.pdbx_strand_id
1 'polypeptide(L)'
;MPNPGAFHGVRLAVLKSFLDEWRQVVEDGNELEFLSKVIHVFHALFPETLAPDAELDEEVIMARLASLNVEDLEDPIFMPPVQQHGQSNTEYEAAKVEYEELKKQYVFRADQISRWFNYRHPSRPTHETRKEPDTLDRLLGKLSGAPSNPCCRKSAFTVWAQAHPEIVQPLIDQRVLELEAQVAAQEKKQGLTTTELLSNVAGKAVESGTSNMLSRYSVQD
;
A
#
# COMPACT_ATOMS: atom_id res chain seq x y z
N MET A 1 5.21 -11.34 -1.98
CA MET A 1 3.98 -11.05 -2.76
C MET A 1 3.28 -9.89 -2.08
N PRO A 2 2.90 -8.80 -2.79
CA PRO A 2 2.18 -7.70 -2.16
C PRO A 2 0.82 -8.21 -1.67
N ASN A 3 0.50 -7.93 -0.43
CA ASN A 3 -0.68 -8.45 0.27
C ASN A 3 -1.99 -8.03 -0.47
N PRO A 4 -2.81 -8.97 -0.98
CA PRO A 4 -4.08 -8.65 -1.64
C PRO A 4 -5.18 -8.15 -0.68
N GLY A 5 -4.91 -8.17 0.63
CA GLY A 5 -5.87 -7.85 1.70
C GLY A 5 -5.72 -6.45 2.30
N ALA A 6 -5.57 -5.40 1.50
CA ALA A 6 -5.52 -4.02 2.02
C ALA A 6 -6.88 -3.49 2.53
N PHE A 7 -7.99 -4.13 2.10
CA PHE A 7 -9.35 -3.73 2.47
C PHE A 7 -10.10 -4.91 3.07
N HIS A 8 -10.86 -4.66 4.12
CA HIS A 8 -11.74 -5.60 4.82
C HIS A 8 -13.12 -4.97 5.06
N GLY A 9 -14.06 -5.78 5.53
CA GLY A 9 -15.41 -5.35 5.91
C GLY A 9 -16.12 -4.56 4.80
N VAL A 10 -16.73 -3.44 5.19
CA VAL A 10 -17.58 -2.65 4.30
C VAL A 10 -16.79 -1.96 3.18
N ARG A 11 -15.55 -1.54 3.43
CA ARG A 11 -14.68 -0.96 2.38
C ARG A 11 -14.48 -1.94 1.22
N LEU A 12 -14.28 -3.22 1.56
CA LEU A 12 -14.14 -4.28 0.56
C LEU A 12 -15.47 -4.59 -0.12
N ALA A 13 -16.60 -4.50 0.58
CA ALA A 13 -17.93 -4.66 -0.02
C ALA A 13 -18.21 -3.57 -1.08
N VAL A 14 -17.88 -2.31 -0.77
CA VAL A 14 -17.99 -1.18 -1.71
C VAL A 14 -17.10 -1.40 -2.94
N LEU A 15 -15.83 -1.77 -2.77
CA LEU A 15 -14.96 -2.03 -3.93
C LEU A 15 -15.45 -3.21 -4.79
N LYS A 16 -16.08 -4.21 -4.17
CA LYS A 16 -16.66 -5.35 -4.89
C LYS A 16 -17.87 -4.96 -5.74
N SER A 17 -18.68 -3.98 -5.36
CA SER A 17 -19.83 -3.57 -6.18
C SER A 17 -19.41 -2.95 -7.52
N PHE A 18 -18.21 -2.35 -7.58
CA PHE A 18 -17.64 -1.78 -8.80
C PHE A 18 -16.90 -2.78 -9.69
N LEU A 19 -16.77 -4.05 -9.29
CA LEU A 19 -15.98 -5.04 -10.05
C LEU A 19 -16.59 -5.38 -11.41
N ASP A 20 -17.91 -5.43 -11.52
CA ASP A 20 -18.56 -5.80 -12.78
C ASP A 20 -18.45 -4.66 -13.81
N GLU A 21 -18.63 -3.41 -13.37
CA GLU A 21 -18.40 -2.22 -14.20
C GLU A 21 -16.93 -2.09 -14.60
N TRP A 22 -16.01 -2.35 -13.68
CA TRP A 22 -14.57 -2.36 -13.98
C TRP A 22 -14.22 -3.27 -15.14
N ARG A 23 -14.79 -4.49 -15.19
CA ARG A 23 -14.53 -5.42 -16.29
C ARG A 23 -14.98 -4.87 -17.64
N GLN A 24 -16.14 -4.22 -17.69
CA GLN A 24 -16.65 -3.60 -18.91
C GLN A 24 -15.74 -2.45 -19.36
N VAL A 25 -15.34 -1.59 -18.42
CA VAL A 25 -14.48 -0.44 -18.72
C VAL A 25 -13.08 -0.85 -19.20
N VAL A 26 -12.53 -1.95 -18.66
CA VAL A 26 -11.25 -2.51 -19.12
C VAL A 26 -11.35 -3.00 -20.56
N GLU A 27 -12.50 -3.54 -20.98
CA GLU A 27 -12.73 -3.92 -22.38
C GLU A 27 -12.81 -2.70 -23.31
N ASP A 28 -13.41 -1.60 -22.83
CA ASP A 28 -13.55 -0.34 -23.56
C ASP A 28 -12.27 0.52 -23.57
N GLY A 29 -11.32 0.25 -22.68
CA GLY A 29 -10.05 0.98 -22.56
C GLY A 29 -10.11 2.29 -21.76
N ASN A 30 -11.20 2.54 -21.03
CA ASN A 30 -11.41 3.77 -20.23
C ASN A 30 -11.05 3.60 -18.75
N GLU A 31 -10.04 2.78 -18.45
CA GLU A 31 -9.67 2.34 -17.10
C GLU A 31 -9.37 3.51 -16.14
N LEU A 32 -8.66 4.52 -16.62
CA LEU A 32 -8.20 5.63 -15.79
C LEU A 32 -9.35 6.52 -15.32
N GLU A 33 -10.33 6.78 -16.18
CA GLU A 33 -11.51 7.60 -15.85
C GLU A 33 -12.43 6.88 -14.86
N PHE A 34 -12.52 5.56 -14.95
CA PHE A 34 -13.28 4.79 -13.97
C PHE A 34 -12.55 4.71 -12.63
N LEU A 35 -11.23 4.48 -12.64
CA LEU A 35 -10.45 4.46 -11.41
C LEU A 35 -10.53 5.80 -10.67
N SER A 36 -10.45 6.94 -11.36
CA SER A 36 -10.62 8.24 -10.70
C SER A 36 -11.99 8.33 -10.04
N LYS A 37 -13.08 8.03 -10.76
CA LYS A 37 -14.45 8.01 -10.21
C LYS A 37 -14.55 7.15 -8.94
N VAL A 38 -14.02 5.92 -8.98
CA VAL A 38 -14.06 5.02 -7.82
C VAL A 38 -13.24 5.58 -6.67
N ILE A 39 -12.07 6.19 -6.93
CA ILE A 39 -11.27 6.85 -5.89
C ILE A 39 -12.07 8.01 -5.26
N HIS A 40 -12.73 8.87 -6.03
CA HIS A 40 -13.55 9.96 -5.48
C HIS A 40 -14.69 9.44 -4.61
N VAL A 41 -15.46 8.47 -5.10
CA VAL A 41 -16.55 7.86 -4.33
C VAL A 41 -16.01 7.22 -3.06
N PHE A 42 -14.89 6.49 -3.15
CA PHE A 42 -14.29 5.84 -2.00
C PHE A 42 -13.86 6.85 -0.93
N HIS A 43 -13.18 7.93 -1.31
CA HIS A 43 -12.72 8.96 -0.37
C HIS A 43 -13.86 9.80 0.20
N ALA A 44 -14.94 10.02 -0.55
CA ALA A 44 -16.13 10.68 -0.05
C ALA A 44 -16.88 9.84 1.00
N LEU A 45 -16.89 8.51 0.84
CA LEU A 45 -17.47 7.59 1.83
C LEU A 45 -16.56 7.40 3.05
N PHE A 46 -15.25 7.32 2.81
CA PHE A 46 -14.22 7.02 3.80
C PHE A 46 -13.15 8.13 3.81
N PRO A 47 -13.39 9.25 4.51
CA PRO A 47 -12.43 10.35 4.62
C PRO A 47 -11.11 9.90 5.25
N GLU A 48 -9.99 10.57 4.93
CA GLU A 48 -8.66 10.21 5.47
C GLU A 48 -8.57 10.40 6.99
N THR A 49 -9.42 11.24 7.56
CA THR A 49 -9.52 11.44 9.01
C THR A 49 -10.05 10.20 9.73
N LEU A 50 -10.71 9.29 9.01
CA LEU A 50 -11.22 8.05 9.58
C LEU A 50 -10.11 7.00 9.66
N ALA A 51 -9.94 6.40 10.85
CA ALA A 51 -8.96 5.37 11.07
C ALA A 51 -9.14 4.19 10.09
N PRO A 52 -8.04 3.55 9.63
CA PRO A 52 -8.07 2.47 8.65
C PRO A 52 -8.90 1.26 9.11
N ASP A 53 -8.92 1.02 10.42
CA ASP A 53 -9.62 -0.12 11.03
C ASP A 53 -11.02 0.23 11.53
N ALA A 54 -11.39 1.52 11.54
CA ALA A 54 -12.73 1.95 11.90
C ALA A 54 -13.68 1.67 10.73
N GLU A 55 -14.71 0.86 10.95
CA GLU A 55 -15.74 0.55 9.96
C GLU A 55 -17.00 1.36 10.28
N LEU A 56 -17.65 1.93 9.26
CA LEU A 56 -18.99 2.50 9.43
C LEU A 56 -20.02 1.39 9.22
N ASP A 57 -21.19 1.54 9.83
CA ASP A 57 -22.34 0.67 9.59
C ASP A 57 -22.75 0.67 8.11
N GLU A 58 -23.12 -0.51 7.61
CA GLU A 58 -23.48 -0.72 6.20
C GLU A 58 -24.66 0.17 5.76
N GLU A 59 -25.63 0.41 6.64
CA GLU A 59 -26.80 1.24 6.36
C GLU A 59 -26.43 2.71 6.10
N VAL A 60 -25.47 3.24 6.86
CA VAL A 60 -24.97 4.62 6.71
C VAL A 60 -24.24 4.77 5.38
N ILE A 61 -23.48 3.76 4.98
CA ILE A 61 -22.73 3.77 3.72
C ILE A 61 -23.67 3.69 2.53
N MET A 62 -24.68 2.83 2.57
CA MET A 62 -25.67 2.73 1.50
C MET A 62 -26.49 4.03 1.36
N ALA A 63 -26.87 4.65 2.47
CA ALA A 63 -27.54 5.95 2.46
C ALA A 63 -26.64 7.05 1.86
N ARG A 64 -25.34 7.07 2.22
CA ARG A 64 -24.38 8.01 1.64
C ARG A 64 -24.16 7.78 0.16
N LEU A 65 -24.01 6.53 -0.28
CA LEU A 65 -23.91 6.15 -1.69
C LEU A 65 -25.12 6.62 -2.50
N ALA A 66 -26.34 6.44 -1.98
CA ALA A 66 -27.55 6.86 -2.65
C ALA A 66 -27.69 8.40 -2.74
N SER A 67 -27.12 9.13 -1.78
CA SER A 67 -27.09 10.60 -1.80
C SER A 67 -25.93 11.19 -2.60
N LEU A 68 -24.92 10.38 -2.94
CA LEU A 68 -23.73 10.84 -3.63
C LEU A 68 -23.99 10.90 -5.13
N ASN A 69 -24.08 12.10 -5.67
CA ASN A 69 -24.01 12.30 -7.11
C ASN A 69 -22.55 12.17 -7.56
N VAL A 70 -22.25 11.08 -8.27
CA VAL A 70 -20.88 10.79 -8.73
C VAL A 70 -20.35 11.84 -9.71
N GLU A 71 -21.24 12.49 -10.48
CA GLU A 71 -20.89 13.54 -11.43
C GLU A 71 -20.52 14.88 -10.77
N ASP A 72 -20.95 15.10 -9.53
CA ASP A 72 -20.70 16.34 -8.78
C ASP A 72 -19.47 16.21 -7.85
N LEU A 73 -18.81 15.04 -7.82
CA LEU A 73 -17.61 14.83 -7.02
C LEU A 73 -16.42 15.52 -7.69
N GLU A 74 -16.08 16.70 -7.18
CA GLU A 74 -14.83 17.36 -7.51
C GLU A 74 -13.63 16.55 -6.97
N ASP A 75 -12.50 16.64 -7.67
CA ASP A 75 -11.22 16.19 -7.13
C ASP A 75 -11.07 16.79 -5.73
N PRO A 76 -10.66 16.03 -4.70
CA PRO A 76 -10.35 16.62 -3.41
C PRO A 76 -9.22 17.63 -3.66
N ILE A 77 -9.59 18.90 -3.72
CA ILE A 77 -8.64 19.98 -3.92
C ILE A 77 -7.89 20.08 -2.60
N PHE A 78 -6.80 19.33 -2.51
CA PHE A 78 -5.77 19.55 -1.51
C PHE A 78 -5.16 20.93 -1.82
N MET A 79 -5.82 21.99 -1.38
CA MET A 79 -5.25 23.32 -1.39
C MET A 79 -4.20 23.40 -0.28
N PRO A 80 -2.97 23.83 -0.59
CA PRO A 80 -1.98 24.04 0.45
C PRO A 80 -2.52 25.06 1.46
N PRO A 81 -2.28 24.88 2.76
CA PRO A 81 -2.71 25.85 3.76
C PRO A 81 -2.10 27.21 3.41
N VAL A 82 -2.95 28.24 3.41
CA VAL A 82 -2.54 29.64 3.22
C VAL A 82 -2.39 30.26 4.59
N GLN A 83 -1.25 30.90 4.85
CA GLN A 83 -1.02 31.57 6.12
C GLN A 83 -2.01 32.71 6.29
N GLN A 84 -2.91 32.59 7.26
CA GLN A 84 -3.93 33.61 7.51
C GLN A 84 -3.35 34.77 8.33
N HIS A 85 -3.88 35.98 8.14
CA HIS A 85 -3.48 37.12 8.97
C HIS A 85 -3.84 36.86 10.44
N GLY A 86 -2.81 36.77 11.30
CA GLY A 86 -2.95 36.51 12.73
C GLY A 86 -2.60 35.08 13.16
N GLN A 87 -2.36 34.15 12.23
CA GLN A 87 -1.86 32.82 12.55
C GLN A 87 -0.40 32.87 13.00
N SER A 88 -0.07 32.19 14.10
CA SER A 88 1.34 32.06 14.52
C SER A 88 2.11 31.20 13.52
N ASN A 89 3.42 31.46 13.37
CA ASN A 89 4.25 30.68 12.43
C ASN A 89 4.25 29.19 12.78
N THR A 90 4.12 28.85 14.06
CA THR A 90 4.01 27.47 14.56
C THR A 90 2.71 26.79 14.17
N GLU A 91 1.58 27.50 14.19
CA GLU A 91 0.28 26.95 13.75
C GLU A 91 0.27 26.70 12.24
N TYR A 92 0.89 27.59 11.47
CA TYR A 92 1.01 27.43 10.03
C TYR A 92 1.88 26.21 9.66
N GLU A 93 3.01 26.02 10.34
CA GLU A 93 3.87 24.86 10.15
C GLU A 93 3.16 23.55 10.52
N ALA A 94 2.39 23.53 11.62
CA ALA A 94 1.59 22.36 12.00
C ALA A 94 0.54 22.01 10.94
N ALA A 95 -0.23 23.00 10.47
CA ALA A 95 -1.23 22.80 9.42
C ALA A 95 -0.61 22.31 8.10
N LYS A 96 0.61 22.74 7.79
CA LYS A 96 1.36 22.26 6.61
C LYS A 96 1.75 20.79 6.74
N VAL A 97 2.19 20.35 7.92
CA VAL A 97 2.53 18.94 8.17
C VAL A 97 1.30 18.06 8.04
N GLU A 98 0.18 18.44 8.67
CA GLU A 98 -1.09 17.72 8.56
C GLU A 98 -1.56 17.61 7.11
N TYR A 99 -1.47 18.70 6.35
CA TYR A 99 -1.80 18.71 4.93
C TYR A 99 -0.93 17.73 4.11
N GLU A 100 0.38 17.70 4.35
CA GLU A 100 1.28 16.78 3.66
C GLU A 100 1.02 15.32 4.02
N GLU A 101 0.62 15.04 5.26
CA GLU A 101 0.23 13.71 5.72
C GLU A 101 -1.06 13.24 5.06
N LEU A 102 -2.10 14.08 5.05
CA LEU A 102 -3.37 13.76 4.38
C LEU A 102 -3.17 13.51 2.89
N LYS A 103 -2.35 14.33 2.22
CA LYS A 103 -2.02 14.13 0.81
C LYS A 103 -1.30 12.80 0.57
N LYS A 104 -0.34 12.44 1.42
CA LYS A 104 0.35 11.14 1.33
C LYS A 104 -0.61 9.98 1.52
N GLN A 105 -1.54 10.08 2.48
CA GLN A 105 -2.55 9.06 2.73
C GLN A 105 -3.50 8.90 1.55
N TYR A 106 -3.97 10.01 0.95
CA TYR A 106 -4.79 9.99 -0.25
C TYR A 106 -4.11 9.25 -1.41
N VAL A 107 -2.89 9.66 -1.76
CA VAL A 107 -2.12 9.03 -2.86
C VAL A 107 -1.86 7.55 -2.57
N PHE A 108 -1.53 7.20 -1.32
CA PHE A 108 -1.30 5.82 -0.92
C PHE A 108 -2.57 4.97 -1.06
N ARG A 109 -3.73 5.48 -0.65
CA ARG A 109 -5.02 4.78 -0.79
C ARG A 109 -5.44 4.64 -2.25
N ALA A 110 -5.28 5.68 -3.06
CA ALA A 110 -5.53 5.62 -4.50
C ALA A 110 -4.71 4.51 -5.19
N ASP A 111 -3.41 4.42 -4.87
CA ASP A 111 -2.52 3.36 -5.38
C ASP A 111 -2.95 1.96 -4.88
N GLN A 112 -3.39 1.84 -3.63
CA GLN A 112 -3.95 0.58 -3.11
C GLN A 112 -5.21 0.15 -3.87
N ILE A 113 -6.14 1.08 -4.16
CA ILE A 113 -7.36 0.81 -4.91
C ILE A 113 -7.00 0.37 -6.34
N SER A 114 -6.13 1.11 -7.03
CA SER A 114 -5.67 0.76 -8.38
C SER A 114 -5.08 -0.65 -8.43
N ARG A 115 -4.16 -0.97 -7.51
CA ARG A 115 -3.58 -2.32 -7.39
C ARG A 115 -4.63 -3.38 -7.11
N TRP A 116 -5.59 -3.08 -6.25
CA TRP A 116 -6.65 -4.02 -5.87
C TRP A 116 -7.51 -4.45 -7.08
N PHE A 117 -7.86 -3.50 -7.95
CA PHE A 117 -8.57 -3.77 -9.21
C PHE A 117 -7.69 -4.52 -10.21
N ASN A 118 -6.44 -4.10 -10.37
CA ASN A 118 -5.48 -4.74 -11.27
C ASN A 118 -5.23 -6.22 -10.92
N TYR A 119 -5.24 -6.57 -9.63
CA TYR A 119 -5.10 -7.97 -9.20
C TYR A 119 -6.34 -8.82 -9.40
N ARG A 120 -7.54 -8.20 -9.39
CA ARG A 120 -8.82 -8.92 -9.49
C ARG A 120 -9.37 -8.95 -10.91
N HIS A 121 -8.87 -8.09 -11.78
CA HIS A 121 -9.00 -8.32 -13.19
C HIS A 121 -8.13 -9.54 -13.52
N PRO A 122 -8.70 -10.66 -14.01
CA PRO A 122 -7.86 -11.75 -14.51
C PRO A 122 -6.97 -11.09 -15.55
N SER A 123 -5.65 -11.09 -15.33
CA SER A 123 -4.72 -10.59 -16.33
C SER A 123 -5.17 -11.22 -17.63
N ARG A 124 -5.62 -10.41 -18.61
CA ARG A 124 -5.92 -10.92 -19.95
C ARG A 124 -4.77 -11.86 -20.23
N PRO A 125 -5.02 -13.18 -20.44
CA PRO A 125 -3.94 -14.12 -20.62
C PRO A 125 -3.08 -13.45 -21.66
N THR A 126 -1.86 -13.06 -21.27
CA THR A 126 -1.03 -12.18 -22.08
C THR A 126 -0.39 -13.02 -23.17
N HIS A 127 -1.19 -13.91 -23.75
CA HIS A 127 -0.93 -14.69 -24.93
C HIS A 127 -0.78 -13.79 -26.15
N GLU A 128 -1.20 -12.53 -26.08
CA GLU A 128 -0.97 -11.52 -27.13
C GLU A 128 0.21 -10.56 -26.85
N THR A 129 0.82 -10.57 -25.65
CA THR A 129 2.12 -9.90 -25.42
C THR A 129 3.27 -10.86 -25.14
N ARG A 130 3.18 -12.11 -25.59
CA ARG A 130 4.28 -12.58 -26.42
C ARG A 130 4.22 -11.75 -27.70
N LYS A 131 4.65 -10.48 -27.63
CA LYS A 131 5.30 -9.89 -28.79
C LYS A 131 6.29 -10.97 -29.18
N GLU A 132 6.13 -11.57 -30.37
CA GLU A 132 7.27 -12.25 -30.96
C GLU A 132 8.44 -11.29 -30.74
N PRO A 133 9.53 -11.72 -30.08
CA PRO A 133 10.58 -10.82 -29.65
C PRO A 133 10.91 -9.96 -30.86
N ASP A 134 10.66 -8.65 -30.72
CA ASP A 134 10.76 -7.73 -31.84
C ASP A 134 12.09 -8.05 -32.51
N THR A 135 12.10 -8.32 -33.81
CA THR A 135 13.32 -8.84 -34.46
C THR A 135 14.51 -7.92 -34.19
N LEU A 136 14.22 -6.62 -34.01
CA LEU A 136 15.08 -5.58 -33.48
C LEU A 136 15.59 -5.84 -32.05
N ASP A 137 14.76 -6.17 -31.07
CA ASP A 137 15.19 -6.50 -29.69
C ASP A 137 16.14 -7.71 -29.66
N ARG A 138 15.87 -8.70 -30.52
CA ARG A 138 16.73 -9.89 -30.64
C ARG A 138 18.07 -9.57 -31.32
N LEU A 139 18.09 -8.65 -32.28
CA LEU A 139 19.30 -8.14 -32.90
C LEU A 139 20.09 -7.24 -31.95
N LEU A 140 19.41 -6.36 -31.21
CA LEU A 140 19.98 -5.47 -30.21
C LEU A 140 20.61 -6.26 -29.06
N GLY A 141 19.98 -7.34 -28.59
CA GLY A 141 20.60 -8.23 -27.59
C GLY A 141 21.87 -8.93 -28.11
N LYS A 142 21.93 -9.27 -29.40
CA LYS A 142 23.13 -9.84 -30.02
C LYS A 142 24.24 -8.80 -30.22
N LEU A 143 23.90 -7.57 -30.60
CA LEU A 143 24.86 -6.48 -30.83
C LEU A 143 25.41 -5.90 -29.52
N SER A 144 24.57 -5.78 -28.49
CA SER A 144 24.97 -5.25 -27.18
C SER A 144 25.68 -6.27 -26.30
N GLY A 145 25.58 -7.57 -26.62
CA GLY A 145 26.06 -8.66 -25.76
C GLY A 145 25.27 -8.82 -24.46
N ALA A 146 24.26 -7.98 -24.23
CA ALA A 146 23.35 -8.09 -23.10
C ALA A 146 22.20 -9.04 -23.47
N PRO A 147 21.92 -10.09 -22.67
CA PRO A 147 20.78 -10.94 -22.94
C PRO A 147 19.49 -10.11 -22.84
N SER A 148 18.70 -10.04 -23.93
CA SER A 148 17.50 -9.17 -24.02
C SER A 148 16.41 -9.50 -22.98
N ASN A 149 16.55 -10.63 -22.32
CA ASN A 149 15.99 -10.91 -21.01
C ASN A 149 17.05 -11.71 -20.27
N PRO A 150 17.37 -11.43 -19.00
CA PRO A 150 18.01 -12.44 -18.19
C PRO A 150 17.01 -13.58 -18.08
N CYS A 151 17.08 -14.53 -19.01
CA CYS A 151 16.52 -15.84 -18.80
C CYS A 151 17.24 -16.36 -17.56
N CYS A 152 16.65 -16.16 -16.39
CA CYS A 152 16.89 -16.99 -15.23
C CYS A 152 16.44 -18.39 -15.66
N ARG A 153 17.29 -19.09 -16.42
CA ARG A 153 17.11 -20.49 -16.73
C ARG A 153 16.91 -21.13 -15.38
N LYS A 154 15.75 -21.76 -15.18
CA LYS A 154 15.50 -22.55 -13.98
C LYS A 154 16.74 -23.42 -13.79
N SER A 155 17.36 -23.33 -12.61
CA SER A 155 18.54 -24.15 -12.34
C SER A 155 18.17 -25.62 -12.54
N ALA A 156 19.13 -26.47 -12.89
CA ALA A 156 18.88 -27.91 -13.03
C ALA A 156 18.23 -28.48 -11.77
N PHE A 157 18.61 -27.95 -10.60
CA PHE A 157 18.00 -28.28 -9.32
C PHE A 157 16.52 -27.87 -9.26
N THR A 158 16.14 -26.66 -9.68
CA THR A 158 14.73 -26.21 -9.67
C THR A 158 13.86 -27.09 -10.56
N VAL A 159 14.36 -27.50 -11.74
CA VAL A 159 13.63 -28.41 -12.63
C VAL A 159 13.53 -29.81 -12.03
N TRP A 160 14.62 -30.33 -11.45
CA TRP A 160 14.64 -31.63 -10.80
C TRP A 160 13.74 -31.69 -9.55
N ALA A 161 13.76 -30.64 -8.73
CA ALA A 161 12.96 -30.52 -7.51
C ALA A 161 11.45 -30.53 -7.80
N GLN A 162 11.03 -29.95 -8.93
CA GLN A 162 9.64 -30.01 -9.37
C GLN A 162 9.18 -31.45 -9.69
N ALA A 163 10.10 -32.31 -10.15
CA ALA A 163 9.81 -33.71 -10.44
C ALA A 163 9.93 -34.65 -9.22
N HIS A 164 10.56 -34.20 -8.14
CA HIS A 164 10.82 -35.01 -6.93
C HIS A 164 10.36 -34.29 -5.65
N PRO A 165 9.08 -33.91 -5.54
CA PRO A 165 8.57 -33.20 -4.36
C PRO A 165 8.72 -34.05 -3.09
N GLU A 166 8.59 -35.37 -3.21
CA GLU A 166 8.73 -36.36 -2.13
C GLU A 166 10.08 -36.23 -1.38
N ILE A 167 11.14 -35.81 -2.08
CA ILE A 167 12.48 -35.68 -1.51
C ILE A 167 12.71 -34.25 -1.00
N VAL A 168 12.19 -33.25 -1.72
CA VAL A 168 12.50 -31.84 -1.45
C VAL A 168 11.62 -31.24 -0.35
N GLN A 169 10.34 -31.59 -0.29
CA GLN A 169 9.42 -31.10 0.75
C GLN A 169 9.87 -31.43 2.19
N PRO A 170 10.25 -32.68 2.55
CA PRO A 170 10.65 -32.97 3.92
C PRO A 170 11.93 -32.22 4.33
N LEU A 171 12.83 -31.94 3.39
CA LEU A 171 14.03 -31.12 3.64
C LEU A 171 13.68 -29.65 3.88
N ILE A 172 12.70 -29.13 3.15
CA ILE A 172 12.17 -27.77 3.36
C ILE A 172 11.51 -27.69 4.74
N ASP A 173 10.66 -28.66 5.09
CA ASP A 173 9.94 -28.67 6.37
C ASP A 173 10.90 -28.76 7.56
N GLN A 174 11.93 -29.61 7.48
CA GLN A 174 13.00 -29.66 8.48
C GLN A 174 13.71 -28.31 8.63
N ARG A 175 14.01 -27.64 7.52
CA ARG A 175 14.69 -26.33 7.56
C ARG A 175 13.80 -25.23 8.16
N VAL A 176 12.50 -25.28 7.90
CA VAL A 176 11.53 -24.34 8.50
C VAL A 176 11.48 -24.54 10.01
N LEU A 177 11.37 -25.79 10.49
CA LEU A 177 11.39 -26.10 11.92
C LEU A 177 12.68 -25.64 12.62
N GLU A 178 13.84 -25.81 11.96
CA GLU A 178 15.11 -25.29 12.46
C GLU A 178 15.12 -23.77 12.59
N LEU A 179 14.57 -23.06 11.60
CA LEU A 179 14.49 -21.60 11.61
C LEU A 179 13.53 -21.10 12.69
N GLU A 180 12.37 -21.74 12.85
CA GLU A 180 11.43 -21.42 13.93
C GLU A 180 12.06 -21.63 15.31
N ALA A 181 12.81 -22.71 15.50
CA ALA A 181 13.55 -22.94 16.74
C ALA A 181 14.64 -21.90 17.00
N GLN A 182 15.33 -21.43 15.95
CA GLN A 182 16.31 -20.35 16.05
C GLN A 182 15.67 -19.01 16.39
N VAL A 183 14.53 -18.67 15.78
CA VAL A 183 13.76 -17.46 16.08
C VAL A 183 13.28 -17.50 17.53
N ALA A 184 12.66 -18.59 17.98
CA ALA A 184 12.23 -18.75 19.37
C ALA A 184 13.38 -18.69 20.37
N ALA A 185 14.56 -19.22 20.01
CA ALA A 185 15.77 -19.11 20.83
C ALA A 185 16.32 -17.67 20.86
N GLN A 186 16.23 -16.92 19.77
CA GLN A 186 16.59 -15.50 19.71
C GLN A 186 15.62 -14.66 20.53
N GLU A 187 14.32 -14.89 20.46
CA GLU A 187 13.31 -14.22 21.28
C GLU A 187 13.56 -14.44 22.77
N LYS A 188 13.87 -15.69 23.18
CA LYS A 188 14.26 -16.01 24.56
C LYS A 188 15.55 -15.31 25.01
N LYS A 189 16.56 -15.20 24.12
CA LYS A 189 17.82 -14.51 24.41
C LYS A 189 17.68 -13.00 24.47
N GLN A 190 16.77 -12.43 23.67
CA GLN A 190 16.50 -10.99 23.66
C GLN A 190 15.60 -10.55 24.81
N GLY A 191 14.99 -11.49 25.55
CA GLY A 191 14.17 -11.18 26.73
C GLY A 191 12.93 -10.33 26.41
N LEU A 192 12.63 -10.09 25.14
CA LEU A 192 11.49 -9.31 24.70
C LEU A 192 10.30 -10.25 24.54
N THR A 193 9.55 -10.41 25.61
CA THR A 193 8.16 -10.82 25.46
C THR A 193 7.45 -9.74 24.62
N THR A 194 6.65 -10.15 23.63
CA THR A 194 5.84 -9.23 22.81
C THR A 194 4.90 -8.35 23.64
N THR A 195 4.69 -8.68 24.91
CA THR A 195 4.01 -7.87 25.92
C THR A 195 4.83 -6.70 26.48
N GLU A 196 6.16 -6.78 26.50
CA GLU A 196 7.04 -5.69 27.01
C GLU A 196 7.45 -4.67 25.94
N LEU A 197 7.35 -5.00 24.65
CA LEU A 197 7.51 -4.02 23.58
C LEU A 197 6.37 -3.00 23.55
N LEU A 198 5.14 -3.42 23.90
CA LEU A 198 3.98 -2.53 23.99
C LEU A 198 4.03 -1.62 25.22
N SER A 199 4.64 -2.05 26.33
CA SER A 199 4.83 -1.19 27.51
C SER A 199 6.02 -0.24 27.37
N ASN A 200 7.09 -0.63 26.67
CA ASN A 200 8.25 0.25 26.44
C ASN A 200 7.99 1.35 25.38
N VAL A 201 7.06 1.16 24.45
CA VAL A 201 6.59 2.24 23.56
C VAL A 201 5.67 3.21 24.29
N ALA A 202 4.87 2.73 25.25
CA ALA A 202 4.02 3.59 26.09
C ALA A 202 4.81 4.39 27.15
N GLY A 203 5.92 3.85 27.67
CA GLY A 203 6.74 4.51 28.70
C GLY A 203 7.73 5.56 28.17
N LYS A 204 8.28 5.38 26.96
CA LYS A 204 9.26 6.32 26.39
C LYS A 204 8.66 7.58 25.76
N ALA A 205 7.35 7.62 25.52
CA ALA A 205 6.69 8.82 25.00
C ALA A 205 6.42 9.89 26.08
N VAL A 206 6.53 9.55 27.37
CA VAL A 206 6.17 10.48 28.47
C VAL A 206 7.40 11.20 29.06
N GLU A 207 8.61 10.64 28.98
CA GLU A 207 9.78 11.19 29.69
C GLU A 207 10.78 11.99 28.82
N SER A 208 10.66 12.02 27.50
CA SER A 208 11.61 12.76 26.64
C SER A 208 11.09 14.09 26.07
N GLY A 209 9.92 14.58 26.48
CA GLY A 209 9.30 15.78 25.90
C GLY A 209 9.50 17.11 26.64
N THR A 210 9.83 17.11 27.94
CA THR A 210 9.72 18.33 28.76
C THR A 210 10.91 18.55 29.69
N SER A 211 12.16 18.55 29.18
CA SER A 211 13.26 19.16 29.95
C SER A 211 14.55 19.36 29.14
N ASN A 212 14.55 20.23 28.12
CA ASN A 212 15.77 20.95 27.71
C ASN A 212 15.50 21.98 26.59
N MET A 213 14.97 23.16 26.92
CA MET A 213 15.10 24.35 26.05
C MET A 213 14.86 25.65 26.86
N LEU A 214 15.33 25.71 28.10
CA LEU A 214 15.33 26.95 28.91
C LEU A 214 16.70 27.16 29.54
N SER A 215 17.71 27.40 28.71
CA SER A 215 18.88 28.17 29.15
C SER A 215 19.73 28.56 27.96
N ARG A 216 20.24 29.80 28.00
CA ARG A 216 21.18 30.45 27.08
C ARG A 216 20.53 31.14 25.88
N TYR A 217 19.97 32.32 26.12
CA TYR A 217 20.51 33.56 25.54
C TYR A 217 20.20 34.72 26.49
N SER A 218 21.13 34.98 27.41
CA SER A 218 21.23 36.22 28.18
C SER A 218 22.54 36.89 27.74
N VAL A 219 22.38 38.03 27.05
CA VAL A 219 23.15 39.29 27.12
C VAL A 219 24.68 39.24 27.11
N GLN A 220 25.27 39.97 26.15
CA GLN A 220 26.40 40.93 26.26
C GLN A 220 26.92 41.20 24.83
N ASP A 221 27.21 42.39 24.32
CA ASP A 221 27.04 43.81 24.65
C ASP A 221 27.11 44.55 23.29
#